data_AF-A0A6M8VIH2-F1
#
_entry.id   AF-A0A6M8VIH2-F1
#
_cell.length_a   1.000
_cell.length_b   1.000
_cell.length_c   1.000
_cell.angle_alpha   90.00
_cell.angle_beta   90.00
_cell.angle_gamma   90.00
#
_symmetry.space_group_name_H-M   'P 1'
#
loop_
_entity.id
_entity.type
_entity.pdbx_description
1 polymer ?
#
loop_
_entity_poly.entity_id
_entity_poly.type
_entity_poly.pdbx_seq_one_letter_code
_entity_poly.pdbx_strand_id
1 'polypeptide(L)'
;MLSEKFSITRTLILLTVVFLVFNFDNAQSQKSESESVIDSDLNFEEAVAGISVPDGTIENLRIVDIYYYGFDDKLHKGQLVVHKDVVLDIIEIFEFIRESHFPVEKVIPISQYNWSDEKSMKDNNTSAFNYRFISGTRVISNHASGLAIDINPRLNPYIKNGSSLPANCIYDTTKTGTISASSQLVNEFKQRGWQWGGDWKSLKDYQHFEKKLK
;
A
#
# COMPACT_ATOMS: atom_id res chain seq x y z
N MET A 1 -17.22 0.66 52.94
CA MET A 1 -18.20 -0.32 52.40
C MET A 1 -19.14 0.24 51.32
N LEU A 2 -19.77 1.42 51.50
CA LEU A 2 -20.63 2.03 50.45
C LEU A 2 -19.84 2.69 49.30
N SER A 3 -18.70 3.32 49.57
CA SER A 3 -17.85 3.97 48.55
C SER A 3 -17.16 2.97 47.60
N GLU A 4 -16.72 1.82 48.12
CA GLU A 4 -16.09 0.76 47.33
C GLU A 4 -17.09 0.10 46.36
N LYS A 5 -18.33 -0.16 46.81
CA LYS A 5 -19.39 -0.68 45.93
C LYS A 5 -19.70 0.30 44.78
N PHE A 6 -19.79 1.60 45.07
CA PHE A 6 -19.99 2.62 44.04
C PHE A 6 -18.82 2.72 43.05
N SER A 7 -17.58 2.55 43.52
CA SER A 7 -16.38 2.54 42.68
C SER A 7 -16.37 1.32 41.74
N ILE A 8 -16.65 0.13 42.27
CA ILE A 8 -16.71 -1.11 41.48
C ILE A 8 -17.81 -1.04 40.41
N THR A 9 -19.01 -0.54 40.76
CA THR A 9 -20.10 -0.39 39.79
C THR A 9 -19.76 0.61 38.69
N ARG A 10 -19.09 1.73 38.99
CA ARG A 10 -18.64 2.70 37.98
C ARG A 10 -17.57 2.12 37.06
N THR A 11 -16.59 1.40 37.60
CA THR A 11 -15.54 0.74 36.81
C THR A 11 -16.14 -0.35 35.91
N LEU A 12 -17.10 -1.13 36.41
CA LEU A 12 -17.77 -2.18 35.62
C LEU A 12 -18.63 -1.59 34.49
N ILE A 13 -19.36 -0.50 34.76
CA ILE A 13 -20.12 0.24 33.73
C ILE A 13 -19.15 0.80 32.68
N LEU A 14 -18.03 1.42 33.09
CA LEU A 14 -17.05 1.98 32.15
C LEU A 14 -16.43 0.88 31.27
N LEU A 15 -16.01 -0.25 31.85
CA LEU A 15 -15.48 -1.39 31.08
C LEU A 15 -16.50 -1.96 30.10
N THR A 16 -17.77 -2.05 30.50
CA THR A 16 -18.85 -2.55 29.65
C THR A 16 -19.11 -1.58 28.48
N VAL A 17 -19.12 -0.27 28.73
CA VAL A 17 -19.28 0.74 27.68
C VAL A 17 -18.10 0.69 26.70
N VAL A 18 -16.87 0.62 27.20
CA VAL A 18 -15.67 0.51 26.35
C VAL A 18 -15.73 -0.76 25.50
N PHE A 19 -16.05 -1.92 26.08
CA PHE A 19 -16.20 -3.17 25.35
C PHE A 19 -17.29 -3.08 24.28
N LEU A 20 -18.45 -2.47 24.58
CA LEU A 20 -19.53 -2.29 23.61
C LEU A 20 -19.12 -1.39 22.44
N VAL A 21 -18.42 -0.28 22.70
CA VAL A 21 -17.90 0.63 21.65
C VAL A 21 -16.92 -0.12 20.74
N PHE A 22 -15.95 -0.84 21.30
CA PHE A 22 -15.02 -1.65 20.51
C PHE A 22 -15.70 -2.70 19.63
N ASN A 23 -16.71 -3.39 20.15
CA ASN A 23 -17.45 -4.38 19.35
C ASN A 23 -18.28 -3.70 18.24
N PHE A 24 -18.83 -2.52 18.51
CA PHE A 24 -19.60 -1.76 17.51
C PHE A 24 -18.71 -1.28 16.37
N ASP A 25 -17.54 -0.72 16.68
CA ASP A 25 -16.56 -0.28 15.69
C ASP A 25 -16.06 -1.45 14.83
N ASN A 26 -15.76 -2.60 15.45
CA ASN A 26 -15.37 -3.82 14.74
C ASN A 26 -16.48 -4.33 13.80
N ALA A 27 -17.73 -4.37 14.27
CA ALA A 27 -18.86 -4.79 13.45
C ALA A 27 -19.10 -3.84 12.27
N GLN A 28 -18.89 -2.53 12.47
CA GLN A 28 -19.00 -1.53 11.41
C GLN A 28 -17.86 -1.64 10.40
N SER A 29 -16.62 -1.90 10.82
CA SER A 29 -15.49 -2.16 9.91
C SER A 29 -15.75 -3.40 9.06
N GLN A 30 -16.14 -4.52 9.69
CA GLN A 30 -16.45 -5.76 8.97
C GLN A 30 -17.59 -5.60 7.96
N LYS A 31 -18.63 -4.85 8.33
CA LYS A 31 -19.73 -4.54 7.40
C LYS A 31 -19.25 -3.69 6.22
N SER A 32 -18.48 -2.64 6.50
CA SER A 32 -17.90 -1.76 5.47
C SER A 32 -17.02 -2.54 4.49
N GLU A 33 -16.16 -3.41 5.00
CA GLU A 33 -15.29 -4.28 4.20
C GLU A 33 -16.10 -5.26 3.34
N SER A 34 -17.21 -5.80 3.85
CA SER A 34 -18.09 -6.69 3.08
C SER A 34 -18.84 -6.01 1.92
N GLU A 35 -19.00 -4.69 1.98
CA GLU A 35 -19.67 -3.87 0.95
C GLU A 35 -18.65 -3.16 0.03
N SER A 36 -17.35 -3.43 0.20
CA SER A 36 -16.28 -2.78 -0.56
C SER A 36 -16.30 -3.14 -2.05
N VAL A 37 -15.84 -2.20 -2.88
CA VAL A 37 -15.59 -2.45 -4.30
C VAL A 37 -14.36 -3.35 -4.41
N ILE A 38 -14.50 -4.51 -5.05
CA ILE A 38 -13.41 -5.49 -5.17
C ILE A 38 -12.61 -5.20 -6.45
N ASP A 39 -11.42 -4.64 -6.28
CA ASP A 39 -10.46 -4.43 -7.39
C ASP A 39 -9.64 -5.69 -7.66
N SER A 40 -9.35 -6.51 -6.63
CA SER A 40 -8.64 -7.80 -6.76
C SER A 40 -8.99 -8.76 -5.62
N ASP A 41 -9.11 -10.05 -5.93
CA ASP A 41 -9.36 -11.16 -4.97
C ASP A 41 -8.76 -12.49 -5.46
N LEU A 42 -7.49 -12.45 -5.87
CA LEU A 42 -6.72 -13.59 -6.34
C LEU A 42 -6.24 -14.46 -5.18
N ASN A 43 -6.03 -15.76 -5.45
CA ASN A 43 -5.16 -16.57 -4.60
C ASN A 43 -3.67 -16.28 -4.88
N PHE A 44 -2.79 -16.83 -4.06
CA PHE A 44 -1.35 -16.57 -4.18
C PHE A 44 -0.79 -17.07 -5.51
N GLU A 45 -1.18 -18.28 -5.94
CA GLU A 45 -0.71 -18.91 -7.18
C GLU A 45 -1.08 -18.07 -8.41
N GLU A 46 -2.30 -17.56 -8.47
CA GLU A 46 -2.77 -16.65 -9.52
C GLU A 46 -1.99 -15.34 -9.51
N ALA A 47 -1.73 -14.78 -8.33
CA ALA A 47 -1.06 -13.49 -8.19
C ALA A 47 0.41 -13.53 -8.65
N VAL A 48 1.06 -14.70 -8.66
CA VAL A 48 2.45 -14.88 -9.11
C VAL A 48 2.61 -15.68 -10.42
N ALA A 49 1.50 -16.08 -11.05
CA ALA A 49 1.52 -16.86 -12.29
C ALA A 49 1.98 -16.07 -13.53
N GLY A 50 2.40 -16.78 -14.58
CA GLY A 50 2.61 -16.21 -15.91
C GLY A 50 4.00 -15.62 -16.17
N ILE A 51 4.95 -15.78 -15.25
CA ILE A 51 6.37 -15.43 -15.43
C ILE A 51 7.26 -16.46 -14.73
N SER A 52 8.51 -16.60 -15.19
CA SER A 52 9.52 -17.41 -14.51
C SER A 52 10.21 -16.58 -13.43
N VAL A 53 10.02 -16.95 -12.18
CA VAL A 53 10.68 -16.36 -11.00
C VAL A 53 11.47 -17.46 -10.30
N PRO A 54 12.68 -17.22 -9.77
CA PRO A 54 13.39 -18.21 -8.96
C PRO A 54 12.56 -18.66 -7.75
N ASP A 55 12.56 -19.96 -7.46
CA ASP A 55 11.78 -20.54 -6.35
C ASP A 55 12.07 -19.85 -5.02
N GLY A 56 13.35 -19.59 -4.72
CA GLY A 56 13.76 -18.89 -3.50
C GLY A 56 13.24 -17.45 -3.40
N THR A 57 12.84 -16.82 -4.50
CA THR A 57 12.12 -15.54 -4.47
C THR A 57 10.65 -15.77 -4.14
N ILE A 58 9.97 -16.71 -4.82
CA ILE A 58 8.55 -17.02 -4.60
C ILE A 58 8.26 -17.44 -3.15
N GLU A 59 9.11 -18.28 -2.55
CA GLU A 59 8.97 -18.74 -1.16
C GLU A 59 8.90 -17.59 -0.13
N ASN A 60 9.50 -16.45 -0.48
CA ASN A 60 9.55 -15.27 0.36
C ASN A 60 8.40 -14.28 0.13
N LEU A 61 7.51 -14.53 -0.83
CA LEU A 61 6.39 -13.64 -1.12
C LEU A 61 5.13 -14.03 -0.36
N ARG A 62 4.30 -13.05 -0.04
CA ARG A 62 2.95 -13.19 0.50
C ARG A 62 2.01 -12.27 -0.25
N ILE A 63 0.80 -12.74 -0.53
CA ILE A 63 -0.29 -11.87 -0.96
C ILE A 63 -0.98 -11.29 0.28
N VAL A 64 -1.30 -10.01 0.23
CA VAL A 64 -1.89 -9.25 1.34
C VAL A 64 -3.10 -8.50 0.81
N ASP A 65 -4.25 -8.76 1.42
CA ASP A 65 -5.46 -7.97 1.21
C ASP A 65 -5.31 -6.63 1.92
N ILE A 66 -5.66 -5.54 1.22
CA ILE A 66 -5.61 -4.18 1.75
C ILE A 66 -6.90 -3.45 1.39
N TYR A 67 -7.25 -2.46 2.22
CA TYR A 67 -8.43 -1.64 2.03
C TYR A 67 -8.03 -0.16 1.96
N TYR A 68 -8.68 0.59 1.08
CA TYR A 68 -8.40 2.01 0.86
C TYR A 68 -9.64 2.71 0.32
N TYR A 69 -9.68 4.04 0.44
CA TYR A 69 -10.68 4.83 -0.25
C TYR A 69 -10.20 5.18 -1.66
N GLY A 70 -11.06 4.95 -2.65
CA GLY A 70 -10.84 5.36 -4.03
C GLY A 70 -10.99 6.87 -4.21
N PHE A 71 -10.64 7.38 -5.40
CA PHE A 71 -10.96 8.75 -5.78
C PHE A 71 -12.48 9.01 -5.94
N ASP A 72 -13.29 7.96 -5.89
CA ASP A 72 -14.75 8.02 -5.89
C ASP A 72 -15.35 7.99 -4.48
N ASP A 73 -14.51 8.14 -3.44
CA ASP A 73 -14.84 8.13 -2.02
C ASP A 73 -15.49 6.81 -1.53
N LYS A 74 -15.39 5.71 -2.28
CA LYS A 74 -15.84 4.38 -1.84
C LYS A 74 -14.70 3.61 -1.20
N LEU A 75 -15.04 2.67 -0.32
CA LEU A 75 -14.08 1.70 0.20
C LEU A 75 -13.83 0.63 -0.87
N HIS A 76 -12.57 0.41 -1.20
CA HIS A 76 -12.10 -0.62 -2.12
C HIS A 76 -11.30 -1.68 -1.37
N LYS A 77 -11.33 -2.91 -1.89
CA LYS A 77 -10.43 -4.01 -1.55
C LYS A 77 -9.51 -4.27 -2.73
N GLY A 78 -8.20 -4.27 -2.48
CA GLY A 78 -7.18 -4.67 -3.46
C GLY A 78 -6.14 -5.59 -2.84
N GLN A 79 -5.11 -5.94 -3.61
CA GLN A 79 -4.09 -6.89 -3.17
C GLN A 79 -2.69 -6.49 -3.59
N LEU A 80 -1.75 -6.69 -2.67
CA LEU A 80 -0.31 -6.57 -2.92
C LEU A 80 0.38 -7.91 -2.73
N VAL A 81 1.33 -8.22 -3.60
CA VAL A 81 2.29 -9.29 -3.37
C VAL A 81 3.58 -8.64 -2.87
N VAL A 82 4.01 -9.01 -1.66
CA VAL A 82 5.15 -8.39 -0.95
C VAL A 82 6.03 -9.44 -0.29
N HIS A 83 7.24 -9.06 0.10
CA HIS A 83 8.12 -9.92 0.88
C HIS A 83 7.49 -10.19 2.25
N LYS A 84 7.61 -11.43 2.76
CA LYS A 84 7.04 -11.87 4.04
C LYS A 84 7.44 -10.96 5.22
N ASP A 85 8.67 -10.44 5.20
CA ASP A 85 9.22 -9.59 6.27
C ASP A 85 8.68 -8.15 6.27
N VAL A 86 7.92 -7.75 5.24
CA VAL A 86 7.31 -6.41 5.16
C VAL A 86 5.80 -6.43 5.16
N VAL A 87 5.18 -7.60 5.36
CA VAL A 87 3.71 -7.75 5.39
C VAL A 87 3.08 -6.83 6.43
N LEU A 88 3.61 -6.82 7.66
CA LEU A 88 3.07 -5.99 8.74
C LEU A 88 3.21 -4.50 8.44
N ASP A 89 4.36 -4.06 7.93
CA ASP A 89 4.55 -2.67 7.51
C ASP A 89 3.48 -2.24 6.50
N ILE A 90 3.20 -3.08 5.50
CA ILE A 90 2.25 -2.78 4.44
C ILE A 90 0.82 -2.73 4.98
N ILE A 91 0.44 -3.63 5.88
CA ILE A 91 -0.87 -3.58 6.55
C ILE A 91 -1.02 -2.25 7.29
N GLU A 92 -0.07 -1.89 8.15
CA GLU A 92 -0.15 -0.66 8.94
C GLU A 92 -0.13 0.61 8.07
N ILE A 93 0.64 0.60 6.96
CA ILE A 93 0.65 1.71 6.01
C ILE A 93 -0.71 1.86 5.32
N PHE A 94 -1.34 0.74 4.93
CA PHE A 94 -2.67 0.79 4.31
C PHE A 94 -3.79 1.10 5.30
N GLU A 95 -3.66 0.69 6.57
CA GLU A 95 -4.52 1.17 7.65
C GLU A 95 -4.44 2.69 7.77
N PHE A 96 -3.24 3.26 7.78
CA PHE A 96 -3.06 4.72 7.77
C PHE A 96 -3.67 5.37 6.51
N ILE A 97 -3.43 4.82 5.31
CA ILE A 97 -4.00 5.32 4.05
C ILE A 97 -5.53 5.37 4.15
N ARG A 98 -6.15 4.29 4.64
CA ARG A 98 -7.59 4.17 4.83
C ARG A 98 -8.12 5.17 5.84
N GLU A 99 -7.52 5.26 7.03
CA GLU A 99 -7.99 6.14 8.10
C GLU A 99 -7.83 7.63 7.74
N SER A 100 -6.71 7.98 7.10
CA SER A 100 -6.44 9.35 6.64
C SER A 100 -7.21 9.73 5.37
N HIS A 101 -7.92 8.79 4.75
CA HIS A 101 -8.58 8.95 3.45
C HIS A 101 -7.61 9.49 2.37
N PHE A 102 -6.34 9.07 2.41
CA PHE A 102 -5.43 9.32 1.30
C PHE A 102 -5.91 8.47 0.11
N PRO A 103 -6.34 9.08 -1.01
CA PRO A 103 -6.98 8.32 -2.07
C PRO A 103 -5.97 7.49 -2.85
N VAL A 104 -6.33 6.24 -3.12
CA VAL A 104 -5.57 5.32 -3.98
C VAL A 104 -6.48 4.89 -5.12
N GLU A 105 -6.00 4.97 -6.36
CA GLU A 105 -6.84 4.67 -7.53
C GLU A 105 -7.30 3.21 -7.54
N LYS A 106 -6.34 2.29 -7.45
CA LYS A 106 -6.55 0.84 -7.44
C LYS A 106 -5.26 0.15 -7.00
N VAL A 107 -5.39 -1.08 -6.50
CA VAL A 107 -4.29 -1.90 -6.02
C VAL A 107 -4.46 -3.33 -6.53
N ILE A 108 -3.80 -3.64 -7.64
CA ILE A 108 -3.96 -4.90 -8.37
C ILE A 108 -2.57 -5.52 -8.62
N PRO A 109 -2.35 -6.82 -8.34
CA PRO A 109 -1.10 -7.49 -8.64
C PRO A 109 -0.69 -7.40 -10.12
N ILE A 110 0.61 -7.22 -10.37
CA ILE A 110 1.18 -7.00 -11.71
C ILE A 110 0.95 -8.17 -12.68
N SER A 111 0.69 -9.37 -12.19
CA SER A 111 0.28 -10.53 -13.00
C SER A 111 -0.95 -10.22 -13.87
N GLN A 112 -1.90 -9.42 -13.38
CA GLN A 112 -3.08 -8.98 -14.14
C GLN A 112 -2.76 -7.99 -15.27
N TYR A 113 -1.57 -7.40 -15.25
CA TYR A 113 -1.04 -6.55 -16.33
C TYR A 113 -0.10 -7.32 -17.27
N ASN A 114 -0.11 -8.65 -17.23
CA ASN A 114 0.83 -9.52 -17.97
C ASN A 114 2.29 -9.14 -17.71
N TRP A 115 2.61 -8.82 -16.44
CA TRP A 115 3.96 -8.43 -16.02
C TRP A 115 4.49 -7.14 -16.68
N SER A 116 3.61 -6.32 -17.24
CA SER A 116 3.97 -5.03 -17.83
C SER A 116 3.85 -3.89 -16.82
N ASP A 117 5.00 -3.46 -16.32
CA ASP A 117 5.15 -2.27 -15.47
C ASP A 117 4.52 -1.02 -16.11
N GLU A 118 4.77 -0.82 -17.41
CA GLU A 118 4.24 0.32 -18.17
C GLU A 118 2.71 0.32 -18.24
N LYS A 119 2.06 -0.83 -18.44
CA LYS A 119 0.59 -0.91 -18.45
C LYS A 119 0.01 -0.61 -17.08
N SER A 120 0.61 -1.16 -16.02
CA SER A 120 0.22 -0.90 -14.63
C SER A 120 0.32 0.59 -14.29
N MET A 121 1.48 1.21 -14.55
CA MET A 121 1.66 2.63 -14.24
C MET A 121 0.74 3.54 -15.08
N LYS A 122 0.53 3.24 -16.37
CA LYS A 122 -0.41 4.00 -17.22
C LYS A 122 -1.85 3.93 -16.72
N ASP A 123 -2.22 2.86 -16.04
CA ASP A 123 -3.52 2.66 -15.42
C ASP A 123 -3.58 3.20 -13.97
N ASN A 124 -2.55 3.94 -13.55
CA ASN A 124 -2.41 4.51 -12.21
C ASN A 124 -2.49 3.47 -11.07
N ASN A 125 -2.17 2.22 -11.37
CA ASN A 125 -2.24 1.13 -10.42
C ASN A 125 -1.10 1.22 -9.38
N THR A 126 -1.47 1.09 -8.11
CA THR A 126 -0.53 0.94 -7.01
C THR A 126 -0.09 -0.52 -6.93
N SER A 127 1.22 -0.78 -6.91
CA SER A 127 1.73 -2.15 -7.03
C SER A 127 3.08 -2.36 -6.32
N ALA A 128 3.35 -3.60 -5.92
CA ALA A 128 4.58 -3.98 -5.21
C ALA A 128 5.43 -4.98 -6.00
N PHE A 129 5.20 -6.30 -5.86
CA PHE A 129 6.04 -7.29 -6.56
C PHE A 129 5.93 -7.19 -8.10
N ASN A 130 7.10 -7.09 -8.75
CA ASN A 130 7.26 -7.17 -10.20
C ASN A 130 8.65 -7.71 -10.52
N TYR A 131 8.75 -8.96 -10.99
CA TYR A 131 10.04 -9.59 -11.29
C TYR A 131 10.65 -9.05 -12.58
N ARG A 132 11.46 -7.98 -12.44
CA ARG A 132 12.11 -7.28 -13.56
C ARG A 132 13.47 -6.69 -13.19
N PHE A 133 14.23 -6.35 -14.23
CA PHE A 133 15.39 -5.46 -14.09
C PHE A 133 14.95 -3.99 -14.00
N ILE A 134 15.79 -3.15 -13.42
CA ILE A 134 15.65 -1.69 -13.51
C ILE A 134 15.84 -1.31 -14.98
N SER A 135 14.92 -0.49 -15.52
CA SER A 135 14.89 -0.10 -16.93
C SER A 135 16.25 0.41 -17.44
N GLY A 136 16.72 -0.16 -18.54
CA GLY A 136 18.00 0.18 -19.16
C GLY A 136 19.24 -0.37 -18.44
N THR A 137 19.09 -1.25 -17.45
CA THR A 137 20.20 -1.85 -16.69
C THR A 137 20.10 -3.38 -16.63
N ARG A 138 21.11 -4.03 -16.02
CA ARG A 138 21.09 -5.46 -15.66
C ARG A 138 20.91 -5.68 -14.15
N VAL A 139 20.53 -4.64 -13.41
CA VAL A 139 20.32 -4.70 -11.96
C VAL A 139 18.88 -5.12 -11.70
N ILE A 140 18.69 -6.15 -10.89
CA ILE A 140 17.36 -6.61 -10.47
C ILE A 140 16.71 -5.50 -9.62
N SER A 141 15.45 -5.20 -9.90
CA SER A 141 14.67 -4.19 -9.16
C SER A 141 14.35 -4.67 -7.75
N ASN A 142 14.21 -3.75 -6.78
CA ASN A 142 13.68 -4.12 -5.45
C ASN A 142 12.23 -4.63 -5.51
N HIS A 143 11.46 -4.24 -6.53
CA HIS A 143 10.15 -4.84 -6.82
C HIS A 143 10.25 -6.35 -7.08
N ALA A 144 11.35 -6.83 -7.64
CA ALA A 144 11.54 -8.24 -7.95
C ALA A 144 11.75 -9.12 -6.70
N SER A 145 11.88 -8.51 -5.53
CA SER A 145 11.94 -9.20 -4.23
C SER A 145 10.72 -8.90 -3.36
N GLY A 146 9.73 -8.15 -3.86
CA GLY A 146 8.56 -7.73 -3.06
C GLY A 146 8.91 -6.72 -1.97
N LEU A 147 10.03 -6.00 -2.10
CA LEU A 147 10.55 -5.04 -1.11
C LEU A 147 10.40 -3.58 -1.55
N ALA A 148 9.57 -3.34 -2.57
CA ALA A 148 9.24 -2.01 -3.07
C ALA A 148 7.74 -1.90 -3.37
N ILE A 149 7.22 -0.68 -3.34
CA ILE A 149 5.85 -0.33 -3.69
C ILE A 149 5.84 1.01 -4.43
N ASP A 150 5.05 1.07 -5.51
CA ASP A 150 4.73 2.28 -6.26
C ASP A 150 3.28 2.67 -6.00
N ILE A 151 3.02 3.92 -5.60
CA ILE A 151 1.67 4.43 -5.28
C ILE A 151 1.22 5.52 -6.27
N ASN A 152 0.04 5.33 -6.86
CA ASN A 152 -0.59 6.23 -7.83
C ASN A 152 0.41 6.81 -8.89
N PRO A 153 1.02 5.98 -9.75
CA PRO A 153 2.07 6.39 -10.69
C PRO A 153 1.78 7.61 -11.57
N ARG A 154 0.51 7.88 -11.93
CA ARG A 154 0.17 9.05 -12.75
C ARG A 154 0.19 10.36 -11.98
N LEU A 155 0.00 10.33 -10.67
CA LEU A 155 0.12 11.49 -9.78
C LEU A 155 1.54 11.65 -9.26
N ASN A 156 2.25 10.53 -9.09
CA ASN A 156 3.58 10.45 -8.49
C ASN A 156 4.61 9.91 -9.49
N PRO A 157 4.82 10.54 -10.65
CA PRO A 157 5.63 9.94 -11.70
C PRO A 157 7.10 9.82 -11.31
N TYR A 158 7.76 8.82 -11.90
CA TYR A 158 9.20 8.84 -12.05
C TYR A 158 9.60 9.96 -13.03
N ILE A 159 10.54 10.82 -12.64
CA ILE A 159 11.07 11.92 -13.44
C ILE A 159 12.59 11.77 -13.60
N LYS A 160 13.02 11.69 -14.85
CA LYS A 160 14.44 11.69 -15.23
C LYS A 160 14.66 12.54 -16.48
N ASN A 161 15.63 13.45 -16.41
CA ASN A 161 16.02 14.34 -17.50
C ASN A 161 14.83 15.13 -18.11
N GLY A 162 13.86 15.52 -17.29
CA GLY A 162 12.67 16.27 -17.72
C GLY A 162 11.53 15.40 -18.28
N SER A 163 11.74 14.10 -18.48
CA SER A 163 10.70 13.17 -18.91
C SER A 163 10.07 12.45 -17.73
N SER A 164 8.75 12.32 -17.75
CA SER A 164 7.98 11.53 -16.78
C SER A 164 7.68 10.12 -17.27
N LEU A 165 7.61 9.16 -16.33
CA LEU A 165 7.04 7.83 -16.51
C LEU A 165 5.97 7.63 -15.42
N PRO A 166 4.70 7.35 -15.78
CA PRO A 166 4.16 7.31 -17.15
C PRO A 166 4.33 8.62 -17.92
N ALA A 167 4.43 8.51 -19.25
CA ALA A 167 4.60 9.66 -20.13
C ALA A 167 3.47 10.69 -19.94
N ASN A 168 3.82 11.97 -20.10
CA ASN A 168 2.89 13.12 -20.01
C ASN A 168 2.23 13.30 -18.64
N CYS A 169 2.77 12.72 -17.58
CA CYS A 169 2.33 12.99 -16.21
C CYS A 169 3.04 14.23 -15.66
N ILE A 170 2.32 15.04 -14.89
CA ILE A 170 2.81 16.24 -14.22
C ILE A 170 2.75 15.97 -12.72
N TYR A 171 3.89 16.11 -12.05
CA TYR A 171 3.95 16.07 -10.60
C TYR A 171 3.46 17.41 -10.03
N ASP A 172 2.28 17.38 -9.42
CA ASP A 172 1.60 18.56 -8.88
C ASP A 172 1.17 18.28 -7.43
N THR A 173 1.90 18.88 -6.48
CA THR A 173 1.69 18.67 -5.04
C THR A 173 0.41 19.32 -4.52
N THR A 174 -0.33 20.07 -5.35
CA THR A 174 -1.62 20.62 -4.98
C THR A 174 -2.78 19.66 -5.23
N LYS A 175 -2.54 18.57 -6.00
CA LYS A 175 -3.55 17.55 -6.28
C LYS A 175 -3.64 16.51 -5.18
N THR A 176 -4.86 16.12 -4.84
CA THR A 176 -5.14 15.00 -3.93
C THR A 176 -4.53 13.71 -4.48
N GLY A 177 -3.95 12.89 -3.60
CA GLY A 177 -3.27 11.64 -3.97
C GLY A 177 -1.83 11.81 -4.46
N THR A 178 -1.34 13.06 -4.58
CA THR A 178 0.09 13.34 -4.80
C THR A 178 0.87 13.21 -3.48
N ILE A 179 1.98 12.48 -3.53
CA ILE A 179 2.93 12.25 -2.44
C ILE A 179 4.02 13.30 -2.54
N SER A 180 4.13 14.13 -1.51
CA SER A 180 5.17 15.15 -1.38
C SER A 180 6.06 14.88 -0.17
N ALA A 181 7.19 15.59 -0.08
CA ALA A 181 8.12 15.44 1.05
C ALA A 181 7.49 15.77 2.42
N SER A 182 6.41 16.57 2.43
CA SER A 182 5.64 16.90 3.63
C SER A 182 4.44 15.96 3.87
N SER A 183 4.20 14.99 2.99
CA SER A 183 3.10 14.04 3.16
C SER A 183 3.35 13.16 4.38
N GLN A 184 2.36 13.04 5.26
CA GLN A 184 2.44 12.14 6.41
C GLN A 184 2.66 10.68 5.98
N LEU A 185 2.15 10.28 4.82
CA LEU A 185 2.43 8.97 4.22
C LEU A 185 3.94 8.69 4.09
N VAL A 186 4.73 9.67 3.65
CA VAL A 186 6.19 9.52 3.57
C VAL A 186 6.80 9.29 4.95
N ASN A 187 6.29 9.96 5.99
CA ASN A 187 6.73 9.75 7.37
C ASN A 187 6.38 8.35 7.87
N GLU A 188 5.19 7.82 7.55
CA GLU A 188 4.77 6.46 7.93
C GLU A 188 5.70 5.39 7.34
N PHE A 189 6.07 5.53 6.08
CA PHE A 189 7.08 4.67 5.44
C PHE A 189 8.45 4.80 6.12
N LYS A 190 8.93 6.04 6.33
CA LYS A 190 10.27 6.29 6.90
C LYS A 190 10.41 5.79 8.33
N GLN A 191 9.38 5.93 9.17
CA GLN A 191 9.36 5.41 10.54
C GLN A 191 9.56 3.89 10.59
N ARG A 192 9.13 3.18 9.55
CA ARG A 192 9.29 1.72 9.37
C ARG A 192 10.59 1.34 8.65
N GLY A 193 11.45 2.31 8.36
CA GLY A 193 12.76 2.10 7.74
C GLY A 193 12.75 2.01 6.22
N TRP A 194 11.67 2.41 5.56
CA TRP A 194 11.62 2.54 4.11
C TRP A 194 12.31 3.82 3.63
N GLN A 195 12.81 3.76 2.41
CA GLN A 195 13.36 4.90 1.67
C GLN A 195 12.35 5.34 0.62
N TRP A 196 12.25 6.64 0.39
CA TRP A 196 11.38 7.20 -0.64
C TRP A 196 12.19 7.67 -1.84
N GLY A 197 11.79 7.27 -3.05
CA GLY A 197 12.44 7.65 -4.30
C GLY A 197 12.39 9.15 -4.60
N GLY A 198 11.43 9.88 -4.00
CA GLY A 198 11.38 11.34 -4.02
C GLY A 198 12.56 12.03 -3.32
N ASP A 199 13.30 11.33 -2.45
CA ASP A 199 14.49 11.87 -1.78
C ASP A 199 15.78 11.69 -2.60
N TRP A 200 15.76 10.91 -3.69
CA TRP A 200 16.95 10.65 -4.50
C TRP A 200 17.46 11.91 -5.22
N LYS A 201 18.77 11.98 -5.49
CA LYS A 201 19.43 13.20 -5.98
C LYS A 201 19.42 13.34 -7.50
N SER A 202 19.75 12.27 -8.22
CA SER A 202 19.98 12.29 -9.67
C SER A 202 18.71 12.09 -10.51
N LEU A 203 17.67 11.55 -9.89
CA LEU A 203 16.35 11.34 -10.46
C LEU A 203 15.33 11.41 -9.31
N LYS A 204 14.06 11.60 -9.64
CA LYS A 204 12.98 11.60 -8.66
C LYS A 204 12.00 10.51 -9.00
N ASP A 205 11.78 9.58 -8.08
CA ASP A 205 10.79 8.52 -8.25
C ASP A 205 9.71 8.68 -7.18
N TYR A 206 8.72 9.53 -7.44
CA TYR A 206 7.78 9.97 -6.40
C TYR A 206 6.80 8.88 -5.96
N GLN A 207 6.50 7.93 -6.84
CA GLN A 207 5.67 6.75 -6.58
C GLN A 207 6.38 5.76 -5.66
N HIS A 208 7.72 5.71 -5.72
CA HIS A 208 8.51 4.56 -5.26
C HIS A 208 8.91 4.66 -3.80
N PHE A 209 8.64 3.60 -3.05
CA PHE A 209 9.21 3.33 -1.74
C PHE A 209 9.89 1.97 -1.75
N GLU A 210 11.05 1.87 -1.10
CA GLU A 210 11.77 0.59 -0.96
C GLU A 210 12.33 0.38 0.45
N LYS A 211 12.39 -0.89 0.85
CA LYS A 211 13.03 -1.31 2.10
C LYS A 211 14.20 -2.24 1.82
N LYS A 212 15.31 -2.00 2.53
CA LYS A 212 16.44 -2.93 2.55
C LYS A 212 16.34 -3.77 3.81
N LEU A 213 16.30 -5.09 3.65
CA LEU A 213 16.41 -6.01 4.77
C LEU A 213 17.83 -5.87 5.36
N LYS A 214 17.92 -5.91 6.69
CA LYS A 214 19.18 -5.80 7.43
C LYS A 214 19.82 -7.16 7.62
#